data_AF-A0A7J5W107-F1
#
_entry.id   AF-A0A7J5W107-F1
#
_cell.length_a   1.000
_cell.length_b   1.000
_cell.length_c   1.000
_cell.angle_alpha   90.00
_cell.angle_beta   90.00
_cell.angle_gamma   90.00
#
_symmetry.space_group_name_H-M   'P 1'
#
loop_
_entity.id
_entity.type
_entity.pdbx_description
1 polymer ?
#
loop_
_entity_poly.entity_id
_entity_poly.type
_entity_poly.pdbx_seq_one_letter_code
_entity_poly.pdbx_strand_id
1 'polypeptide(L)'
;MKQTFLVLALLLLMTLVNGQKFMIIGNDTLPYKEEIQIRNGDTSYLSACRTFEKVNGQIINQSDDYCLRQGLWILNDTLGNYWKGEYKNNNQIGTWKKFDRNGNLIKEARKVHLGSDSYLVKEIEYNNNVPTVLIDRKFLAFYIDYFWLLIIIIFGSFFGRVFINSGIYNNENGTDFSPIYFFAPGNVSNNFHHSLLCTFTLWFSNYKPENKQDVITSNVLSLISTGLFFGIIIGLAIAGEI
;
A
#
# COMPACT_ATOMS: atom_id res chain seq x y z
N MET A 1 -8.16 34.14 42.93
CA MET A 1 -8.10 33.80 41.48
C MET A 1 -6.88 34.45 40.83
N LYS A 2 -5.68 33.94 41.13
CA LYS A 2 -4.41 34.39 40.52
C LYS A 2 -3.73 33.28 39.68
N GLN A 3 -4.36 32.12 39.57
CA GLN A 3 -3.82 30.94 38.86
C GLN A 3 -4.32 30.82 37.41
N THR A 4 -5.41 31.48 37.03
CA THR A 4 -5.95 31.40 35.66
C THR A 4 -5.14 32.22 34.64
N PHE A 5 -4.37 33.22 35.10
CA PHE A 5 -3.50 34.02 34.23
C PHE A 5 -2.18 33.33 33.87
N LEU A 6 -1.72 32.36 34.68
CA LEU A 6 -0.46 31.65 34.43
C LEU A 6 -0.61 30.59 33.33
N VAL A 7 -1.80 29.99 33.19
CA VAL A 7 -2.07 28.95 32.19
C VAL A 7 -2.20 29.55 30.77
N LEU A 8 -2.74 30.77 30.65
CA LEU A 8 -2.75 31.49 29.37
C LEU A 8 -1.37 32.06 28.99
N ALA A 9 -0.52 32.39 29.96
CA ALA A 9 0.86 32.81 29.69
C ALA A 9 1.77 31.63 29.25
N LEU A 10 1.49 30.41 29.72
CA LEU A 10 2.19 29.20 29.25
C LEU A 10 1.74 28.73 27.86
N LEU A 11 0.51 29.05 27.43
CA LEU A 11 0.07 28.80 26.05
C LEU A 11 0.71 29.77 25.03
N LEU A 12 1.27 30.90 25.48
CA LEU A 12 1.91 31.91 24.64
C LEU A 12 3.45 31.77 24.55
N LEU A 13 4.05 30.86 25.33
CA LEU A 13 5.47 30.52 25.24
C LEU A 13 5.69 29.39 24.23
N MET A 14 5.49 29.76 22.97
CA MET A 14 6.53 29.60 21.96
C MET A 14 7.10 28.19 21.79
N THR A 15 6.38 27.33 21.07
CA THR A 15 7.05 26.58 20.00
C THR A 15 7.55 27.61 18.98
N LEU A 16 8.69 28.23 19.28
CA LEU A 16 9.55 28.77 18.24
C LEU A 16 9.97 27.56 17.43
N VAL A 17 9.17 27.25 16.41
CA VAL A 17 9.65 26.49 15.27
C VAL A 17 10.77 27.36 14.71
N ASN A 18 12.00 27.04 15.12
CA ASN A 18 13.19 27.58 14.49
C ASN A 18 13.21 27.03 13.07
N GLY A 19 12.44 27.67 12.19
CA GLY A 19 12.54 27.50 10.75
C GLY A 19 13.93 27.99 10.37
N GLN A 20 14.85 27.06 10.17
CA GLN A 20 16.15 27.37 9.63
C GLN A 20 15.92 27.83 8.19
N LYS A 21 16.27 29.08 7.88
CA LYS A 21 16.08 29.67 6.55
C LYS A 21 17.28 29.28 5.67
N PHE A 22 16.99 28.82 4.46
CA PHE A 22 17.99 28.43 3.47
C PHE A 22 17.81 29.31 2.23
N MET A 23 18.90 29.59 1.52
CA MET A 23 18.93 30.49 0.36
C MET A 23 18.79 29.68 -0.93
N ILE A 24 18.08 30.24 -1.93
CA ILE A 24 18.11 29.75 -3.31
C ILE A 24 19.21 30.48 -4.07
N ILE A 25 20.21 29.75 -4.56
CA ILE A 25 21.19 30.27 -5.52
C ILE A 25 21.12 29.40 -6.77
N GLY A 26 20.84 29.99 -7.94
CA GLY A 26 20.85 29.24 -9.20
C GLY A 26 19.83 28.10 -9.32
N ASN A 27 18.71 28.17 -8.58
CA ASN A 27 17.67 27.12 -8.42
C ASN A 27 17.98 25.98 -7.44
N ASP A 28 19.09 26.05 -6.69
CA ASP A 28 19.46 25.04 -5.68
C ASP A 28 19.43 25.62 -4.26
N THR A 29 19.19 24.75 -3.26
CA THR A 29 19.01 25.13 -1.84
C THR A 29 20.30 24.87 -1.04
N LEU A 30 20.87 25.87 -0.36
CA LEU A 30 22.15 25.72 0.41
C LEU A 30 22.02 26.09 1.90
N PRO A 31 22.72 25.40 2.84
CA PRO A 31 22.76 25.70 4.28
C PRO A 31 23.42 27.05 4.59
N TYR A 32 22.76 27.89 5.41
CA TYR A 32 23.15 29.29 5.65
C TYR A 32 23.65 29.52 7.09
N LYS A 33 24.75 30.28 7.25
CA LYS A 33 25.30 30.82 8.53
C LYS A 33 25.66 32.32 8.36
N GLU A 34 24.83 33.20 8.96
CA GLU A 34 24.99 34.65 9.22
C GLU A 34 25.32 35.62 8.06
N GLU A 35 25.25 36.94 8.25
CA GLU A 35 24.08 37.84 8.33
C GLU A 35 24.14 38.73 7.06
N ILE A 36 23.02 39.25 6.52
CA ILE A 36 22.83 40.55 5.83
C ILE A 36 21.54 40.57 4.98
N GLN A 37 20.99 41.77 4.79
CA GLN A 37 19.69 42.17 4.24
C GLN A 37 19.23 41.52 2.92
N ILE A 38 17.92 41.24 2.90
CA ILE A 38 17.15 40.43 1.94
C ILE A 38 16.83 41.19 0.63
N ARG A 39 16.98 40.52 -0.52
CA ARG A 39 16.31 40.87 -1.80
C ARG A 39 15.79 39.60 -2.49
N ASN A 40 14.62 39.75 -3.13
CA ASN A 40 13.70 38.71 -3.63
C ASN A 40 14.31 37.41 -4.20
N GLY A 41 13.87 36.28 -3.61
CA GLY A 41 14.07 34.91 -4.11
C GLY A 41 13.87 33.80 -3.06
N ASP A 42 13.04 34.01 -2.03
CA ASP A 42 13.01 33.18 -0.81
C ASP A 42 12.25 31.83 -1.00
N THR A 43 12.84 30.70 -0.59
CA THR A 43 12.07 29.45 -0.33
C THR A 43 11.44 29.51 1.06
N SER A 44 10.21 29.01 1.18
CA SER A 44 9.48 28.93 2.45
C SER A 44 9.41 27.51 2.98
N TYR A 45 9.83 27.32 4.23
CA TYR A 45 9.37 26.22 5.07
C TYR A 45 7.99 26.62 5.61
N LEU A 46 6.95 25.84 5.29
CA LEU A 46 5.59 26.16 5.72
C LEU A 46 5.38 25.82 7.21
N SER A 47 6.10 24.82 7.74
CA SER A 47 6.05 24.41 9.15
C SER A 47 7.29 23.57 9.54
N ALA A 48 7.41 23.18 10.82
CA ALA A 48 8.48 22.33 11.34
C ALA A 48 8.56 20.96 10.64
N CYS A 49 7.40 20.45 10.20
CA CYS A 49 7.27 19.14 9.58
C CYS A 49 7.21 19.20 8.05
N ARG A 50 6.62 20.26 7.49
CA ARG A 50 6.43 20.37 6.05
C ARG A 50 7.63 21.04 5.40
N THR A 51 8.58 20.21 5.00
CA THR A 51 9.82 20.64 4.36
C THR A 51 9.98 20.01 2.98
N PHE A 52 10.71 20.68 2.09
CA PHE A 52 11.11 20.13 0.81
C PHE A 52 12.39 20.81 0.33
N GLU A 53 13.09 20.15 -0.58
CA GLU A 53 14.23 20.70 -1.29
C GLU A 53 13.88 20.77 -2.78
N LYS A 54 14.33 21.82 -3.46
CA LYS A 54 14.18 21.93 -4.92
C LYS A 54 15.57 21.93 -5.54
N VAL A 55 15.81 20.99 -6.44
CA VAL A 55 17.07 20.82 -7.18
C VAL A 55 16.74 20.66 -8.65
N ASN A 56 17.35 21.47 -9.52
CA ASN A 56 17.09 21.44 -10.97
C ASN A 56 15.59 21.48 -11.35
N GLY A 57 14.77 22.23 -10.61
CA GLY A 57 13.34 22.32 -10.86
C GLY A 57 12.49 21.19 -10.27
N GLN A 58 13.12 20.12 -9.76
CA GLN A 58 12.44 18.97 -9.17
C GLN A 58 12.37 19.08 -7.65
N ILE A 59 11.23 18.72 -7.06
CA ILE A 59 11.05 18.62 -5.61
C ILE A 59 11.62 17.27 -5.15
N ILE A 60 12.53 17.32 -4.18
CA ILE A 60 13.13 16.17 -3.51
C ILE A 60 13.07 16.34 -2.00
N ASN A 61 13.33 15.26 -1.26
CA ASN A 61 13.47 15.28 0.19
C ASN A 61 12.26 15.90 0.91
N GLN A 62 11.06 15.62 0.39
CA GLN A 62 9.82 16.20 0.88
C GLN A 62 9.29 15.49 2.12
N SER A 63 8.80 16.27 3.07
CA SER A 63 8.01 15.82 4.22
C SER A 63 6.65 16.53 4.26
N ASP A 64 5.63 15.83 4.77
CA ASP A 64 4.27 16.35 4.91
C ASP A 64 4.03 17.01 6.28
N ASP A 65 2.78 17.43 6.52
CA ASP A 65 2.38 18.09 7.76
C ASP A 65 2.52 17.19 9.01
N TYR A 66 2.68 15.88 8.82
CA TYR A 66 2.89 14.88 9.89
C TYR A 66 4.35 14.47 10.05
N CYS A 67 5.30 15.21 9.45
CA CYS A 67 6.73 14.89 9.43
C CYS A 67 7.03 13.56 8.70
N LEU A 68 6.11 13.05 7.88
CA LEU A 68 6.34 11.82 7.13
C LEU A 68 7.02 12.14 5.81
N ARG A 69 8.02 11.34 5.45
CA ARG A 69 8.73 11.41 4.16
C ARG A 69 7.78 11.02 3.03
N GLN A 70 7.77 11.85 1.99
CA GLN A 70 6.96 11.69 0.79
C GLN A 70 7.80 11.94 -0.47
N GLY A 71 7.40 11.32 -1.58
CA GLY A 71 7.95 11.60 -2.91
C GLY A 71 9.39 11.14 -3.07
N LEU A 72 10.12 11.80 -4.00
CA LEU A 72 11.50 11.47 -4.33
C LEU A 72 12.45 11.93 -3.23
N TRP A 73 13.38 11.06 -2.86
CA TRP A 73 14.42 11.33 -1.88
C TRP A 73 15.80 10.98 -2.45
N ILE A 74 16.77 11.83 -2.09
CA ILE A 74 18.18 11.62 -2.37
C ILE A 74 18.92 11.66 -1.04
N LEU A 75 19.52 10.53 -0.65
CA LEU A 75 20.28 10.40 0.58
C LEU A 75 21.77 10.29 0.22
N ASN A 76 22.65 11.01 0.91
CA ASN A 76 24.10 10.96 0.67
C ASN A 76 24.82 10.49 1.94
N ASP A 77 25.89 9.71 1.78
CA ASP A 77 26.81 9.38 2.89
C ASP A 77 28.04 10.31 2.91
N THR A 78 28.85 10.19 3.96
CA THR A 78 30.07 10.99 4.15
C THR A 78 31.16 10.69 3.11
N LEU A 79 31.05 9.59 2.37
CA LEU A 79 31.99 9.17 1.34
C LEU A 79 31.58 9.67 -0.06
N GLY A 80 30.44 10.36 -0.16
CA GLY A 80 29.88 10.89 -1.39
C GLY A 80 29.05 9.89 -2.19
N ASN A 81 28.80 8.68 -1.67
CA ASN A 81 27.83 7.78 -2.29
C ASN A 81 26.42 8.29 -2.01
N TYR A 82 25.49 7.99 -2.92
CA TYR A 82 24.13 8.44 -2.76
C TYR A 82 23.09 7.40 -3.15
N TRP A 83 21.91 7.50 -2.55
CA TRP A 83 20.75 6.67 -2.82
C TRP A 83 19.62 7.53 -3.35
N LYS A 84 18.93 7.05 -4.38
CA LYS A 84 17.72 7.66 -4.92
C LYS A 84 16.57 6.68 -4.84
N GLY A 85 15.41 7.15 -4.41
CA GLY A 85 14.19 6.37 -4.39
C GLY A 85 13.03 7.17 -3.83
N GLU A 86 11.89 6.52 -3.69
CA GLU A 86 10.68 7.19 -3.25
C GLU A 86 10.26 6.77 -1.84
N TYR A 87 9.72 7.72 -1.10
CA TYR A 87 9.02 7.47 0.14
C TYR A 87 7.51 7.73 -0.04
N LYS A 88 6.71 6.95 0.68
CA LYS A 88 5.30 7.25 0.93
C LYS A 88 5.00 6.96 2.38
N ASN A 89 4.59 7.98 3.13
CA ASN A 89 4.29 7.87 4.56
C ASN A 89 5.46 7.23 5.36
N ASN A 90 6.69 7.72 5.19
CA ASN A 90 7.92 7.14 5.77
C ASN A 90 8.35 5.76 5.26
N ASN A 91 7.56 5.08 4.43
CA ASN A 91 7.94 3.78 3.87
C ASN A 91 8.65 3.95 2.53
N GLN A 92 9.78 3.26 2.36
CA GLN A 92 10.47 3.19 1.07
C GLN A 92 9.60 2.43 0.07
N ILE A 93 9.22 3.07 -1.02
CA ILE A 93 8.45 2.46 -2.10
C ILE A 93 9.29 2.36 -3.38
N GLY A 94 8.89 1.44 -4.26
CA GLY A 94 9.56 1.25 -5.54
C GLY A 94 11.00 0.72 -5.40
N THR A 95 11.78 0.87 -6.48
CA THR A 95 13.18 0.44 -6.51
C THR A 95 14.08 1.59 -6.10
N TRP A 96 14.82 1.37 -5.02
CA TRP A 96 15.88 2.25 -4.55
C TRP A 96 17.19 1.93 -5.25
N LYS A 97 17.89 2.96 -5.72
CA LYS A 97 19.15 2.84 -6.45
C LYS A 97 20.27 3.51 -5.68
N LYS A 98 21.38 2.82 -5.47
CA LYS A 98 22.62 3.34 -4.86
C LYS A 98 23.66 3.58 -5.94
N PHE A 99 24.29 4.74 -5.86
CA PHE A 99 25.36 5.16 -6.75
C PHE A 99 26.63 5.45 -5.95
N ASP A 100 27.78 5.22 -6.56
CA ASP A 100 29.06 5.68 -6.02
C ASP A 100 29.22 7.21 -6.18
N ARG A 101 30.29 7.76 -5.60
CA ARG A 101 30.64 9.19 -5.73
C ARG A 101 30.87 9.66 -7.18
N ASN A 102 31.13 8.74 -8.11
CA ASN A 102 31.37 9.03 -9.51
C ASN A 102 30.07 8.94 -10.34
N GLY A 103 28.94 8.60 -9.72
CA GLY A 103 27.64 8.46 -10.36
C GLY A 103 27.39 7.07 -10.98
N ASN A 104 28.26 6.08 -10.75
CA ASN A 104 28.04 4.72 -11.22
C ASN A 104 27.02 4.01 -10.34
N LEU A 105 26.06 3.30 -10.95
CA LEU A 105 25.12 2.46 -10.22
C LEU A 105 25.86 1.27 -9.61
N ILE A 106 25.75 1.09 -8.30
CA ILE A 106 26.39 -0.01 -7.56
C ILE A 106 25.38 -0.96 -6.92
N LYS A 107 24.13 -0.52 -6.70
CA LYS A 107 23.09 -1.37 -6.12
C LYS A 107 21.68 -0.94 -6.52
N GLU A 108 20.80 -1.90 -6.73
CA GLU A 108 19.34 -1.71 -6.74
C GLU A 108 18.71 -2.59 -5.66
N ALA A 109 17.79 -2.02 -4.88
CA ALA A 109 17.04 -2.77 -3.88
C ALA A 109 15.57 -2.38 -3.92
N ARG A 110 14.67 -3.35 -3.75
CA ARG A 110 13.23 -3.10 -3.62
C ARG A 110 12.70 -3.79 -2.38
N LYS A 111 12.02 -3.01 -1.55
CA LYS A 111 11.23 -3.52 -0.44
C LYS A 111 9.75 -3.34 -0.72
N VAL A 112 8.95 -4.29 -0.26
CA VAL A 112 7.49 -4.18 -0.18
C VAL A 112 7.08 -4.28 1.28
N HIS A 113 5.96 -3.66 1.64
CA HIS A 113 5.54 -3.54 3.04
C HIS A 113 4.13 -4.11 3.21
N LEU A 114 3.92 -4.88 4.28
CA LEU A 114 2.61 -5.37 4.70
C LEU A 114 2.45 -5.04 6.18
N GLY A 115 1.59 -4.07 6.50
CA GLY A 115 1.48 -3.56 7.86
C GLY A 115 2.79 -2.90 8.32
N SER A 116 3.36 -3.38 9.43
CA SER A 116 4.66 -2.95 9.95
C SER A 116 5.85 -3.69 9.35
N ASP A 117 5.60 -4.79 8.62
CA ASP A 117 6.65 -5.68 8.15
C ASP A 117 7.15 -5.26 6.77
N SER A 118 8.46 -5.38 6.56
CA SER A 118 9.13 -5.05 5.31
C SER A 118 9.86 -6.26 4.73
N TYR A 119 9.65 -6.54 3.45
CA TYR A 119 10.21 -7.70 2.75
C TYR A 119 11.13 -7.22 1.63
N LEU A 120 12.38 -7.71 1.62
CA LEU A 120 13.31 -7.46 0.53
C LEU A 120 13.00 -8.41 -0.63
N VAL A 121 12.51 -7.85 -1.74
CA VAL A 121 12.02 -8.63 -2.89
C VAL A 121 12.90 -8.51 -4.12
N LYS A 122 13.79 -7.52 -4.17
CA LYS A 122 14.77 -7.36 -5.23
C LYS A 122 16.07 -6.84 -4.63
N GLU A 123 17.18 -7.45 -4.99
CA GLU A 123 18.52 -6.94 -4.71
C GLU A 123 19.46 -7.30 -5.86
N ILE A 124 20.04 -6.28 -6.48
CA ILE A 124 21.02 -6.41 -7.55
C ILE A 124 22.24 -5.58 -7.17
N GLU A 125 23.42 -6.17 -7.23
CA GLU A 125 24.69 -5.45 -7.07
C GLU A 125 25.40 -5.32 -8.41
N TYR A 126 26.08 -4.20 -8.60
CA TYR A 126 26.78 -3.91 -9.85
C TYR A 126 28.26 -3.76 -9.55
N ASN A 127 29.05 -4.68 -10.09
CA ASN A 127 30.51 -4.62 -10.04
C ASN A 127 31.03 -4.33 -11.44
N ASN A 128 31.69 -3.18 -11.62
CA ASN A 128 32.14 -2.72 -12.95
C ASN A 128 31.03 -2.74 -14.00
N ASN A 129 29.83 -2.26 -13.63
CA ASN A 129 28.61 -2.27 -14.44
C ASN A 129 28.07 -3.67 -14.82
N VAL A 130 28.60 -4.75 -14.26
CA VAL A 130 28.05 -6.10 -14.43
C VAL A 130 27.04 -6.38 -13.30
N PRO A 131 25.77 -6.64 -13.62
CA PRO A 131 24.74 -6.91 -12.62
C PRO A 131 24.86 -8.34 -12.08
N THR A 132 24.82 -8.47 -10.75
CA THR A 132 24.70 -9.72 -10.01
C THR A 132 23.40 -9.70 -9.23
N VAL A 133 22.46 -10.57 -9.60
CA VAL A 133 21.16 -10.68 -8.92
C VAL A 133 21.34 -11.51 -7.66
N LEU A 134 21.16 -10.89 -6.49
CA LEU A 134 21.25 -11.56 -5.20
C LEU A 134 19.87 -12.08 -4.76
N ILE A 135 18.82 -11.28 -4.97
CA ILE A 135 17.44 -11.61 -4.61
C ILE A 135 16.51 -11.15 -5.73
N ASP A 136 15.59 -12.02 -6.14
CA ASP A 136 14.54 -11.70 -7.12
C ASP A 136 13.25 -12.49 -6.83
N ARG A 137 12.43 -11.96 -5.91
CA ARG A 137 11.17 -12.55 -5.44
C ARG A 137 9.97 -11.86 -6.11
N LYS A 138 9.85 -12.01 -7.43
CA LYS A 138 8.82 -11.32 -8.24
C LYS A 138 7.40 -11.61 -7.78
N PHE A 139 7.10 -12.87 -7.46
CA PHE A 139 5.76 -13.27 -7.05
C PHE A 139 5.39 -12.70 -5.68
N LEU A 140 6.30 -12.75 -4.71
CA LEU A 140 6.09 -12.14 -3.39
C LEU A 140 5.84 -10.63 -3.51
N ALA A 141 6.62 -9.94 -4.36
CA ALA A 141 6.42 -8.52 -4.64
C ALA A 141 4.99 -8.25 -5.16
N PHE A 142 4.57 -8.98 -6.20
CA PHE A 142 3.22 -8.88 -6.74
C PHE A 142 2.14 -9.15 -5.68
N TYR A 143 2.27 -10.24 -4.93
CA TYR A 143 1.29 -10.62 -3.91
C TYR A 143 1.12 -9.53 -2.84
N ILE A 144 2.21 -8.97 -2.32
CA ILE A 144 2.16 -7.95 -1.27
C ILE A 144 1.65 -6.61 -1.83
N ASP A 145 2.14 -6.17 -3.01
CA ASP A 145 1.69 -4.92 -3.63
C ASP A 145 0.17 -4.89 -3.86
N TYR A 146 -0.40 -6.04 -4.23
CA TYR A 146 -1.82 -6.19 -4.56
C TYR A 146 -2.65 -6.90 -3.48
N PHE A 147 -2.09 -7.11 -2.27
CA PHE A 147 -2.71 -7.93 -1.22
C PHE A 147 -4.18 -7.56 -0.96
N TRP A 148 -4.47 -6.29 -0.72
CA TRP A 148 -5.83 -5.83 -0.44
C TRP A 148 -6.77 -5.96 -1.64
N LEU A 149 -6.27 -5.71 -2.84
CA LEU A 149 -7.06 -5.88 -4.06
C LEU A 149 -7.43 -7.35 -4.26
N LEU A 150 -6.46 -8.26 -4.07
CA LEU A 150 -6.68 -9.71 -4.16
C LEU A 150 -7.71 -10.18 -3.12
N ILE A 151 -7.61 -9.70 -1.87
CA ILE A 151 -8.61 -9.97 -0.83
C ILE A 151 -10.00 -9.51 -1.28
N ILE A 152 -10.14 -8.26 -1.74
CA ILE A 152 -11.44 -7.73 -2.16
C ILE A 152 -12.04 -8.56 -3.29
N ILE A 153 -11.24 -8.94 -4.29
CA ILE A 153 -11.71 -9.76 -5.43
C ILE A 153 -12.13 -11.15 -4.96
N ILE A 154 -11.31 -11.82 -4.14
CA ILE A 154 -11.60 -13.17 -3.65
C ILE A 154 -12.86 -13.17 -2.79
N PHE A 155 -12.93 -12.30 -1.77
CA PHE A 155 -14.07 -12.23 -0.86
C PHE A 155 -15.33 -11.70 -1.54
N GLY A 156 -15.20 -10.68 -2.38
CA GLY A 156 -16.33 -10.13 -3.15
C GLY A 156 -16.92 -11.18 -4.09
N SER A 157 -16.07 -11.95 -4.78
CA SER A 157 -16.52 -13.03 -5.66
C SER A 157 -17.10 -14.21 -4.87
N PHE A 158 -16.47 -14.59 -3.76
CA PHE A 158 -16.95 -15.67 -2.89
C PHE A 158 -18.32 -15.35 -2.30
N PHE A 159 -18.47 -14.20 -1.63
CA PHE A 159 -19.74 -13.83 -1.01
C PHE A 159 -20.79 -13.46 -2.04
N GLY A 160 -20.44 -12.73 -3.10
CA GLY A 160 -21.37 -12.42 -4.20
C GLY A 160 -22.01 -13.67 -4.77
N ARG A 161 -21.22 -14.74 -4.95
CA ARG A 161 -21.73 -16.05 -5.35
C ARG A 161 -22.73 -16.63 -4.34
N VAL A 162 -22.49 -16.55 -3.03
CA VAL A 162 -23.41 -17.08 -2.00
C VAL A 162 -24.81 -16.50 -2.15
N PHE A 163 -24.93 -15.20 -2.42
CA PHE A 163 -26.23 -14.56 -2.65
C PHE A 163 -26.90 -15.03 -3.95
N ILE A 164 -26.13 -15.17 -5.03
CA ILE A 164 -26.64 -15.69 -6.31
C ILE A 164 -27.11 -17.15 -6.15
N ASN A 165 -26.33 -17.98 -5.47
CA ASN A 165 -26.67 -19.37 -5.19
C ASN A 165 -27.99 -19.48 -4.42
N SER A 166 -28.24 -18.56 -3.48
CA SER A 166 -29.52 -18.51 -2.76
C SER A 166 -30.69 -18.22 -3.69
N GLY A 167 -30.54 -17.30 -4.64
CA GLY A 167 -31.55 -17.04 -5.67
C GLY A 167 -31.86 -18.29 -6.50
N ILE A 168 -30.81 -18.97 -6.96
CA ILE A 168 -30.93 -20.23 -7.71
C ILE A 168 -31.69 -21.27 -6.88
N TYR A 169 -31.23 -21.58 -5.66
CA TYR A 169 -31.86 -22.61 -4.82
C TYR A 169 -33.29 -22.28 -4.41
N ASN A 170 -33.59 -21.02 -4.14
CA ASN A 170 -34.96 -20.58 -3.87
C ASN A 170 -35.87 -20.81 -5.07
N ASN A 171 -35.39 -20.52 -6.27
CA ASN A 171 -36.16 -20.75 -7.48
C ASN A 171 -36.26 -22.23 -7.86
N GLU A 172 -35.22 -23.03 -7.62
CA GLU A 172 -35.25 -24.49 -7.82
C GLU A 172 -36.31 -25.15 -6.93
N ASN A 173 -36.37 -24.76 -5.65
CA ASN A 173 -37.18 -25.43 -4.63
C ASN A 173 -38.51 -24.74 -4.29
N GLY A 174 -38.79 -23.55 -4.85
CA GLY A 174 -39.98 -22.77 -4.52
C GLY A 174 -39.96 -22.25 -3.07
N THR A 175 -38.78 -21.84 -2.59
CA THR A 175 -38.56 -21.36 -1.20
C THR A 175 -38.16 -19.89 -1.18
N ASP A 176 -38.15 -19.28 0.00
CA ASP A 176 -37.67 -17.91 0.23
C ASP A 176 -36.73 -17.88 1.45
N PHE A 177 -35.67 -18.68 1.37
CA PHE A 177 -34.66 -18.79 2.42
C PHE A 177 -33.55 -17.76 2.24
N SER A 178 -33.00 -17.28 3.35
CA SER A 178 -31.90 -16.33 3.36
C SER A 178 -30.57 -17.02 3.04
N PRO A 179 -29.68 -16.38 2.24
CA PRO A 179 -28.34 -16.89 1.95
C PRO A 179 -27.48 -17.04 3.23
N ILE A 180 -27.71 -16.15 4.20
CA ILE A 180 -27.00 -16.12 5.48
C ILE A 180 -27.97 -16.57 6.56
N TYR A 181 -27.57 -17.59 7.30
CA TYR A 181 -28.32 -18.06 8.45
C TYR A 181 -28.31 -17.00 9.57
N PHE A 182 -29.49 -16.53 9.96
CA PHE A 182 -29.72 -15.74 11.16
C PHE A 182 -30.50 -16.60 12.16
N PHE A 183 -30.12 -16.56 13.45
CA PHE A 183 -30.87 -17.22 14.52
C PHE A 183 -32.25 -16.56 14.68
N ALA A 184 -33.24 -17.00 13.91
CA ALA A 184 -34.64 -16.63 14.03
C ALA A 184 -35.48 -17.89 14.28
N PRO A 185 -36.32 -17.95 15.33
CA PRO A 185 -37.07 -19.15 15.67
C PRO A 185 -38.19 -19.42 14.64
N GLY A 186 -38.27 -20.66 14.12
CA GLY A 186 -39.37 -21.14 13.27
C GLY A 186 -38.97 -22.01 12.07
N ASN A 187 -37.82 -21.74 11.42
CA ASN A 187 -37.34 -22.46 10.23
C ASN A 187 -35.81 -22.70 10.25
N VAL A 188 -35.28 -22.87 11.46
CA VAL A 188 -33.85 -22.84 11.78
C VAL A 188 -33.04 -23.86 10.98
N SER A 189 -33.49 -25.12 10.95
CA SER A 189 -32.76 -26.21 10.28
C SER A 189 -32.74 -26.06 8.75
N ASN A 190 -33.85 -25.62 8.15
CA ASN A 190 -33.99 -25.50 6.70
C ASN A 190 -33.18 -24.30 6.17
N ASN A 191 -33.21 -23.16 6.88
CA ASN A 191 -32.37 -22.01 6.56
C ASN A 191 -30.87 -22.33 6.74
N PHE A 192 -30.51 -23.12 7.74
CA PHE A 192 -29.12 -23.54 7.93
C PHE A 192 -28.63 -24.43 6.78
N HIS A 193 -29.42 -25.45 6.39
CA HIS A 193 -29.08 -26.31 5.26
C HIS A 193 -28.97 -25.51 3.95
N HIS A 194 -29.90 -24.60 3.70
CA HIS A 194 -29.87 -23.71 2.54
C HIS A 194 -28.61 -22.84 2.52
N SER A 195 -28.24 -22.23 3.65
CA SER A 195 -27.02 -21.41 3.76
C SER A 195 -25.75 -22.22 3.50
N LEU A 196 -25.68 -23.48 3.97
CA LEU A 196 -24.58 -24.38 3.66
C LEU A 196 -24.51 -24.71 2.16
N LEU A 197 -25.63 -25.03 1.52
CA LEU A 197 -25.68 -25.27 0.07
C LEU A 197 -25.24 -24.03 -0.71
N CYS A 198 -25.72 -22.84 -0.34
CA CYS A 198 -25.31 -21.60 -0.97
C CYS A 198 -23.80 -21.34 -0.86
N THR A 199 -23.22 -21.68 0.29
CA THR A 199 -21.79 -21.45 0.58
C THR A 199 -20.90 -22.44 -0.16
N PHE A 200 -21.24 -23.73 -0.14
CA PHE A 200 -20.35 -24.80 -0.59
C PHE A 200 -20.63 -25.31 -2.01
N THR A 201 -21.70 -24.86 -2.66
CA THR A 201 -21.88 -25.14 -4.09
C THR A 201 -20.99 -24.26 -4.95
N LEU A 202 -19.88 -24.85 -5.39
CA LEU A 202 -18.88 -24.19 -6.24
C LEU A 202 -19.24 -24.26 -7.72
N TRP A 203 -20.09 -25.20 -8.14
CA TRP A 203 -20.42 -25.40 -9.54
C TRP A 203 -21.83 -25.94 -9.72
N PHE A 204 -22.61 -25.28 -10.57
CA PHE A 204 -23.91 -25.78 -11.00
C PHE A 204 -23.79 -26.44 -12.38
N SER A 205 -24.28 -27.68 -12.47
CA SER A 205 -24.40 -28.45 -13.72
C SER A 205 -25.86 -28.73 -14.12
N ASN A 206 -26.75 -28.85 -13.14
CA ASN A 206 -28.18 -29.11 -13.33
C ASN A 206 -29.00 -27.97 -12.72
N TYR A 207 -29.87 -27.35 -13.52
CA TYR A 207 -30.69 -26.20 -13.12
C TYR A 207 -31.85 -25.99 -14.10
N LYS A 208 -32.92 -25.31 -13.65
CA LYS A 208 -34.03 -24.87 -14.49
C LYS A 208 -33.58 -23.79 -15.49
N PRO A 209 -34.13 -23.74 -16.71
CA PRO A 209 -33.70 -22.80 -17.75
C PRO A 209 -33.71 -21.31 -17.34
N GLU A 210 -34.63 -20.93 -16.47
CA GLU A 210 -34.77 -19.60 -15.86
C GLU A 210 -33.55 -19.16 -15.03
N ASN A 211 -32.82 -20.11 -14.43
CA ASN A 211 -31.63 -19.83 -13.62
C ASN A 211 -30.33 -19.72 -14.45
N LYS A 212 -30.41 -19.84 -15.79
CA LYS A 212 -29.23 -19.96 -16.66
C LYS A 212 -28.21 -18.82 -16.46
N GLN A 213 -28.67 -17.57 -16.38
CA GLN A 213 -27.78 -16.43 -16.26
C GLN A 213 -27.10 -16.37 -14.88
N ASP A 214 -27.85 -16.66 -13.82
CA ASP A 214 -27.34 -16.68 -12.46
C ASP A 214 -26.34 -17.83 -12.26
N VAL A 215 -26.59 -18.99 -12.87
CA VAL A 215 -25.66 -20.12 -12.86
C VAL A 215 -24.35 -19.77 -13.57
N ILE A 216 -24.40 -19.12 -14.74
CA ILE A 216 -23.19 -18.68 -15.44
C ILE A 216 -22.39 -17.71 -14.56
N THR A 217 -23.06 -16.71 -13.99
CA THR A 217 -22.42 -15.73 -13.09
C THR A 217 -21.82 -16.41 -11.87
N SER A 218 -22.56 -17.29 -11.20
CA SER A 218 -22.09 -18.06 -10.03
C SER A 218 -20.85 -18.89 -10.35
N ASN A 219 -20.87 -19.65 -11.45
CA ASN A 219 -19.74 -20.48 -11.87
C ASN A 219 -18.50 -19.61 -12.20
N VAL A 220 -18.67 -18.45 -12.83
CA VAL A 220 -17.56 -17.51 -13.09
C VAL A 220 -16.98 -16.97 -11.77
N LEU A 221 -17.82 -16.55 -10.83
CA LEU A 221 -17.36 -16.08 -9.52
C LEU A 221 -16.68 -17.19 -8.70
N SER A 222 -17.12 -18.44 -8.84
CA SER A 222 -16.42 -19.60 -8.28
C SER A 222 -15.03 -19.76 -8.86
N LEU A 223 -14.89 -19.69 -10.19
CA LEU A 223 -13.60 -19.80 -10.85
C LEU A 223 -12.65 -18.67 -10.42
N ILE A 224 -13.15 -17.44 -10.32
CA ILE A 224 -12.36 -16.29 -9.86
C ILE A 224 -11.91 -16.50 -8.41
N SER A 225 -12.83 -16.76 -7.49
CA SER A 225 -12.51 -16.89 -6.06
C SER A 225 -11.60 -18.08 -5.77
N THR A 226 -11.95 -19.28 -6.26
CA THR A 226 -11.15 -20.50 -6.01
C THR A 226 -9.85 -20.49 -6.81
N GLY A 227 -9.88 -20.04 -8.07
CA GLY A 227 -8.71 -19.97 -8.93
C GLY A 227 -7.67 -18.98 -8.42
N LEU A 228 -8.08 -17.79 -7.95
CA LEU A 228 -7.16 -16.84 -7.32
C LEU A 228 -6.63 -17.36 -5.98
N PHE A 229 -7.48 -17.95 -5.14
CA PHE A 229 -7.06 -18.50 -3.86
C PHE A 229 -5.98 -19.58 -4.02
N PHE A 230 -6.25 -20.59 -4.84
CA PHE A 230 -5.26 -21.65 -5.10
C PHE A 230 -4.07 -21.14 -5.92
N GLY A 231 -4.28 -20.21 -6.85
CA GLY A 231 -3.20 -19.59 -7.61
C GLY A 231 -2.20 -18.84 -6.72
N ILE A 232 -2.67 -18.16 -5.68
CA ILE A 232 -1.82 -17.52 -4.68
C ILE A 232 -1.04 -18.56 -3.88
N ILE A 233 -1.71 -19.60 -3.36
CA ILE A 233 -1.05 -20.66 -2.58
C ILE A 233 0.04 -21.35 -3.41
N ILE A 234 -0.30 -21.78 -4.63
CA ILE A 234 0.64 -22.43 -5.55
C ILE A 234 1.79 -21.49 -5.89
N GLY A 235 1.51 -20.22 -6.19
CA GLY A 235 2.54 -19.25 -6.52
C GLY A 235 3.51 -18.98 -5.35
N LEU A 236 3.01 -18.93 -4.11
CA LEU A 236 3.85 -18.80 -2.92
C LEU A 236 4.72 -20.05 -2.69
N ALA A 237 4.16 -21.25 -2.87
CA ALA A 237 4.91 -22.51 -2.75
C ALA A 237 6.01 -22.63 -3.81
N ILE A 238 5.73 -22.31 -5.09
CA ILE A 238 6.73 -22.32 -6.16
C ILE A 238 7.83 -21.28 -5.91
N ALA A 239 7.48 -20.14 -5.30
CA ALA A 239 8.44 -19.11 -4.90
C ALA A 239 9.26 -19.49 -3.66
N GLY A 240 8.98 -20.61 -3.00
CA GLY A 240 9.66 -21.05 -1.78
C GLY A 240 9.34 -20.19 -0.55
N GLU A 241 8.17 -19.54 -0.54
CA GLU A 241 7.72 -18.67 0.56
C GLU A 241 6.82 -19.42 1.58
N ILE A 242 6.37 -20.63 1.22
CA ILE A 242 5.60 -21.58 2.05
C ILE A 242 6.13 -23.00 1.81
#